data_AF-A0A292Q0R3-F1
#
_entry.id   AF-A0A292Q0R3-F1
#
_cell.length_a   1.000
_cell.length_b   1.000
_cell.length_c   1.000
_cell.angle_alpha   90.00
_cell.angle_beta   90.00
_cell.angle_gamma   90.00
#
_symmetry.space_group_name_H-M   'P 1'
#
loop_
_entity.id
_entity.type
_entity.pdbx_description
1 polymer ?
#
loop_
_entity_poly.entity_id
_entity_poly.type
_entity_poly.pdbx_seq_one_letter_code
_entity_poly.pdbx_strand_id
1 'polypeptide(L)'
;MANYDKAASNPPAFIKYPSTWQFAGFRMEARKIRSAELRTRGPKLALPARADFRGTVKIHGANATLVFRDHENLADVTIQSRNRVLDSGVGTGDKNGVAEFLAGVPLDRLAQSIFGTGKAKFKTLIIAGEFAGQEVHKGVGISRLERFFMVFNICVDDLWLDMGRLSGVALPEYRIFNIMNYKTFKVTINLNADTSAAERQMMEYTKEVANECPVAKALGGSGAGEGIVWTMLVPIRHHRSRVLGFKTKSDIFLATAYASRAPPAVPMTREPNTVVDDFVNYAVGQRRLEQGIEYMVEMGIPLKVENVKSFTRWVTDDTLKEEVEQMKIMKAHPSLVCVKIGDL
;
A
#
# COMPACT_ATOMS: atom_id res chain seq x y z
N MET A 1 38.05 -14.02 33.99
CA MET A 1 37.41 -12.69 34.00
C MET A 1 36.73 -12.47 32.67
N ALA A 2 35.43 -12.16 32.72
CA ALA A 2 34.52 -11.74 31.64
C ALA A 2 34.38 -12.67 30.41
N ASN A 3 33.49 -13.67 30.53
CA ASN A 3 32.74 -14.16 29.37
C ASN A 3 31.72 -13.06 29.01
N TYR A 4 31.93 -12.40 27.88
CA TYR A 4 30.89 -11.59 27.24
C TYR A 4 29.85 -12.56 26.67
N ASP A 5 28.83 -12.87 27.45
CA ASP A 5 27.57 -13.35 26.89
C ASP A 5 27.00 -12.22 26.04
N LYS A 6 27.32 -12.25 24.73
CA LYS A 6 26.50 -11.59 23.72
C LYS A 6 25.12 -12.22 23.83
N ALA A 7 24.22 -11.54 24.52
CA ALA A 7 22.79 -11.82 24.44
C ALA A 7 22.46 -12.00 22.95
N ALA A 8 22.01 -13.19 22.58
CA ALA A 8 21.53 -13.47 21.24
C ALA A 8 20.42 -12.46 20.97
N SER A 9 20.72 -11.45 20.14
CA SER A 9 19.72 -10.47 19.73
C SER A 9 18.63 -11.24 19.01
N ASN A 10 17.42 -11.28 19.58
CA ASN A 10 16.27 -11.81 18.89
C ASN A 10 16.23 -11.20 17.48
N PRO A 11 15.99 -11.99 16.43
CA PRO A 11 15.89 -11.44 15.08
C PRO A 11 14.85 -10.31 15.08
N PRO A 12 15.12 -9.19 14.39
CA PRO A 12 14.28 -8.01 14.47
C PRO A 12 12.84 -8.36 14.06
N ALA A 13 11.88 -8.18 14.97
CA ALA A 13 10.50 -8.60 14.77
C ALA A 13 9.87 -7.87 13.58
N PHE A 14 9.47 -8.60 12.54
CA PHE A 14 8.79 -8.02 11.37
C PHE A 14 7.49 -7.28 11.78
N ILE A 15 7.24 -6.08 11.24
CA ILE A 15 6.02 -5.30 11.47
C ILE A 15 5.31 -5.06 10.15
N LYS A 16 4.16 -5.72 9.97
CA LYS A 16 3.40 -5.61 8.72
C LYS A 16 2.73 -4.25 8.58
N TYR A 17 3.01 -3.54 7.49
CA TYR A 17 2.26 -2.33 7.15
C TYR A 17 0.77 -2.65 6.86
N PRO A 18 -0.19 -1.87 7.39
CA PRO A 18 -1.61 -2.12 7.19
C PRO A 18 -2.02 -2.16 5.70
N SER A 19 -2.92 -3.08 5.35
CA SER A 19 -3.51 -3.07 4.01
C SER A 19 -4.47 -1.88 3.82
N THR A 20 -4.44 -1.27 2.64
CA THR A 20 -5.38 -0.22 2.22
C THR A 20 -6.59 -0.83 1.52
N TRP A 21 -7.81 -0.49 1.97
CA TRP A 21 -9.05 -1.00 1.35
C TRP A 21 -9.39 -0.31 0.03
N GLN A 22 -10.29 -0.93 -0.72
CA GLN A 22 -11.14 -0.23 -1.69
C GLN A 22 -12.22 0.58 -0.97
N PHE A 23 -12.81 1.59 -1.64
CA PHE A 23 -13.78 2.50 -1.01
C PHE A 23 -14.98 1.76 -0.39
N ALA A 24 -15.59 0.81 -1.10
CA ALA A 24 -16.72 0.04 -0.59
C ALA A 24 -16.37 -0.73 0.70
N GLY A 25 -15.23 -1.41 0.72
CA GLY A 25 -14.71 -2.12 1.89
C GLY A 25 -14.46 -1.20 3.08
N PHE A 26 -13.84 -0.04 2.83
CA PHE A 26 -13.64 0.98 3.86
C PHE A 26 -14.96 1.51 4.43
N ARG A 27 -15.95 1.81 3.58
CA ARG A 27 -17.25 2.35 4.03
C ARG A 27 -17.96 1.38 4.99
N MET A 28 -17.96 0.09 4.67
CA MET A 28 -18.54 -0.94 5.55
C MET A 28 -17.81 -0.99 6.90
N GLU A 29 -16.48 -1.04 6.87
CA GLU A 29 -15.65 -1.15 8.07
C GLU A 29 -15.76 0.12 8.95
N ALA A 30 -15.75 1.31 8.35
CA ALA A 30 -15.92 2.57 9.05
C ALA A 30 -17.31 2.66 9.74
N ARG A 31 -18.37 2.20 9.07
CA ARG A 31 -19.72 2.08 9.67
C ARG A 31 -19.75 1.11 10.84
N LYS A 32 -19.09 -0.04 10.72
CA LYS A 32 -18.97 -1.03 11.80
C LYS A 32 -18.27 -0.43 13.02
N ILE A 33 -17.12 0.23 12.81
CA ILE A 33 -16.37 0.93 13.87
C ILE A 33 -17.25 1.97 14.55
N ARG A 34 -17.85 2.88 13.78
CA ARG A 34 -18.72 3.93 14.31
C ARG A 34 -19.86 3.34 15.14
N SER A 35 -20.51 2.30 14.64
CA SER A 35 -21.65 1.67 15.32
C SER A 35 -21.26 1.05 16.66
N ALA A 36 -20.08 0.40 16.72
CA ALA A 36 -19.55 -0.13 17.97
C ALA A 36 -19.26 0.99 18.98
N GLU A 37 -18.61 2.07 18.53
CA GLU A 37 -18.24 3.18 19.41
C GLU A 37 -19.41 4.03 19.89
N LEU A 38 -20.46 4.17 19.07
CA LEU A 38 -21.69 4.82 19.52
C LEU A 38 -22.27 4.11 20.75
N ARG A 39 -22.19 2.78 20.79
CA ARG A 39 -22.65 1.98 21.93
C ARG A 39 -21.72 2.05 23.14
N THR A 40 -20.41 2.05 22.94
CA THR A 40 -19.44 1.90 24.03
C THR A 40 -18.88 3.22 24.57
N ARG A 41 -18.82 4.28 23.74
CA ARG A 41 -18.15 5.55 24.05
C ARG A 41 -19.03 6.78 23.81
N GLY A 42 -20.20 6.59 23.21
CA GLY A 42 -21.15 7.66 22.91
C GLY A 42 -20.78 8.51 21.68
N PRO A 43 -21.67 9.45 21.30
CA PRO A 43 -21.61 10.17 20.02
C PRO A 43 -20.42 11.10 19.86
N LYS A 44 -19.88 11.66 20.95
CA LYS A 44 -18.74 12.58 20.91
C LYS A 44 -17.41 11.88 20.57
N LEU A 45 -17.28 10.60 20.93
CA LEU A 45 -16.06 9.81 20.76
C LEU A 45 -16.13 8.82 19.60
N ALA A 46 -17.33 8.52 19.11
CA ALA A 46 -17.51 7.68 17.93
C ALA A 46 -16.91 8.32 16.67
N LEU A 47 -16.34 7.49 15.81
CA LEU A 47 -15.84 7.88 14.49
C LEU A 47 -16.90 8.71 13.73
N PRO A 48 -16.58 9.90 13.21
CA PRO A 48 -17.58 10.79 12.63
C PRO A 48 -18.22 10.19 11.36
N ALA A 49 -19.53 10.40 11.20
CA ALA A 49 -20.26 9.96 10.00
C ALA A 49 -19.85 10.74 8.75
N ARG A 50 -19.57 12.04 8.91
CA ARG A 50 -19.07 12.93 7.87
C ARG A 50 -17.64 13.33 8.20
N ALA A 51 -16.72 13.16 7.26
CA ALA A 51 -15.32 13.52 7.45
C ALA A 51 -14.68 14.01 6.16
N ASP A 52 -13.62 14.79 6.33
CA ASP A 52 -12.72 15.18 5.25
C ASP A 52 -11.69 14.08 5.01
N PHE A 53 -11.36 13.86 3.75
CA PHE A 53 -10.34 12.93 3.31
C PHE A 53 -9.29 13.70 2.51
N ARG A 54 -8.03 13.39 2.79
CA ARG A 54 -6.89 13.86 2.00
C ARG A 54 -6.46 12.76 1.04
N GLY A 55 -6.45 13.06 -0.24
CA GLY A 55 -5.91 12.21 -1.29
C GLY A 55 -4.45 12.54 -1.56
N THR A 56 -3.59 11.52 -1.63
CA THR A 56 -2.22 11.61 -2.14
C THR A 56 -2.04 10.66 -3.31
N VAL A 57 -1.12 10.97 -4.23
CA VAL A 57 -0.83 10.09 -5.37
C VAL A 57 -0.39 8.71 -4.85
N LYS A 58 -1.04 7.66 -5.34
CA LYS A 58 -0.60 6.29 -5.10
C LYS A 58 0.62 6.02 -5.96
N ILE A 59 1.80 5.97 -5.35
CA ILE A 59 3.04 5.58 -6.03
C ILE A 59 2.95 4.10 -6.39
N HIS A 60 3.36 3.77 -7.63
CA HIS A 60 3.45 2.40 -8.08
C HIS A 60 4.91 1.93 -7.96
N GLY A 61 5.24 1.35 -6.80
CA GLY A 61 6.57 0.86 -6.51
C GLY A 61 6.51 -0.41 -5.67
N ALA A 62 7.58 -0.63 -4.91
CA ALA A 62 7.67 -1.64 -3.88
C ALA A 62 7.60 -0.98 -2.51
N ASN A 63 6.76 -1.53 -1.63
CA ASN A 63 6.70 -1.02 -0.26
C ASN A 63 8.04 -1.25 0.45
N ALA A 64 8.53 -0.20 1.11
CA ALA A 64 9.68 -0.27 1.99
C ALA A 64 9.36 0.47 3.29
N THR A 65 9.69 -0.15 4.42
CA THR A 65 9.37 0.36 5.75
C THR A 65 10.62 0.36 6.60
N LEU A 66 10.90 1.52 7.22
CA LEU A 66 11.98 1.69 8.18
C LEU A 66 11.39 1.54 9.58
N VAL A 67 11.97 0.67 10.41
CA VAL A 67 11.52 0.43 11.78
C VAL A 67 12.66 0.68 12.75
N PHE A 68 12.46 1.65 13.64
CA PHE A 68 13.38 2.01 14.72
C PHE A 68 12.76 1.57 16.04
N ARG A 69 13.55 0.91 16.89
CA ARG A 69 13.12 0.43 18.22
C ARG A 69 13.95 0.96 19.37
N ASP A 70 15.07 1.59 19.04
CA ASP A 70 15.94 2.25 20.00
C ASP A 70 15.97 3.75 19.65
N HIS A 71 15.40 4.59 20.52
CA HIS A 71 15.40 6.04 20.33
C HIS A 71 16.75 6.67 20.69
N GLU A 72 17.63 5.97 21.41
CA GLU A 72 18.98 6.41 21.73
C GLU A 72 19.97 6.01 20.62
N ASN A 73 19.63 5.03 19.79
CA ASN A 73 20.43 4.58 18.65
C ASN A 73 19.61 4.51 17.35
N LEU A 74 19.36 5.66 16.73
CA LEU A 74 18.64 5.75 15.45
C LEU A 74 19.39 5.13 14.26
N ALA A 75 20.66 4.75 14.42
CA ALA A 75 21.39 4.00 13.39
C ALA A 75 20.96 2.52 13.34
N ASP A 76 20.37 1.98 14.42
CA ASP A 76 19.82 0.63 14.45
C ASP A 76 18.41 0.59 13.85
N VAL A 77 18.37 0.69 12.52
CA VAL A 77 17.14 0.66 11.73
C VAL A 77 16.97 -0.70 11.06
N THR A 78 15.78 -1.29 11.23
CA THR A 78 15.36 -2.45 10.45
C THR A 78 14.67 -1.99 9.17
N ILE A 79 15.16 -2.43 8.02
CA ILE A 79 14.49 -2.21 6.72
C ILE A 79 13.61 -3.42 6.41
N GLN A 80 12.38 -3.18 6.00
CA GLN A 80 11.39 -4.22 5.72
C GLN A 80 10.73 -3.96 4.36
N SER A 81 10.46 -5.04 3.62
CA SER A 81 9.51 -5.00 2.52
C SER A 81 8.08 -5.13 3.07
N ARG A 82 7.10 -5.32 2.19
CA ARG A 82 5.71 -5.54 2.60
C ARG A 82 5.53 -6.80 3.43
N ASN A 83 6.34 -7.83 3.19
CA ASN A 83 6.09 -9.17 3.69
C ASN A 83 7.24 -9.76 4.54
N ARG A 84 8.40 -9.11 4.60
CA ARG A 84 9.58 -9.62 5.32
C ARG A 84 10.56 -8.51 5.71
N VAL A 85 11.46 -8.83 6.63
CA VAL A 85 12.68 -8.04 6.86
C VAL A 85 13.62 -8.22 5.66
N LEU A 86 14.26 -7.13 5.24
CA LEU A 86 15.33 -7.15 4.25
C LEU A 86 16.67 -7.25 4.98
N ASP A 87 17.47 -8.24 4.62
CA ASP A 87 18.81 -8.41 5.19
C ASP A 87 19.84 -7.69 4.32
N SER A 88 20.80 -7.04 4.96
CA SER A 88 21.82 -6.19 4.33
C SER A 88 22.93 -6.95 3.58
N GLY A 89 22.95 -8.28 3.68
CA GLY A 89 23.92 -9.13 2.99
C GLY A 89 23.73 -9.22 1.46
N VAL A 90 24.83 -9.46 0.74
CA VAL A 90 24.80 -9.74 -0.71
C VAL A 90 24.06 -11.06 -0.95
N GLY A 91 23.08 -11.08 -1.87
CA GLY A 91 22.33 -12.28 -2.24
C GLY A 91 21.12 -12.62 -1.36
N THR A 92 20.71 -11.72 -0.46
CA THR A 92 19.62 -11.94 0.52
C THR A 92 18.20 -11.88 -0.05
N GLY A 93 18.04 -11.57 -1.34
CA GLY A 93 16.73 -11.55 -2.01
C GLY A 93 16.01 -10.19 -1.99
N ASP A 94 16.71 -9.10 -1.67
CA ASP A 94 16.26 -7.74 -1.98
C ASP A 94 16.37 -7.47 -3.49
N LYS A 95 15.41 -8.00 -4.26
CA LYS A 95 15.48 -7.94 -5.74
C LYS A 95 15.31 -6.54 -6.31
N ASN A 96 14.78 -5.61 -5.52
CA ASN A 96 14.56 -4.24 -5.96
C ASN A 96 15.73 -3.31 -5.56
N GLY A 97 16.68 -3.79 -4.74
CA GLY A 97 17.83 -3.00 -4.29
C GLY A 97 17.47 -1.90 -3.29
N VAL A 98 16.43 -2.11 -2.48
CA VAL A 98 15.97 -1.16 -1.45
C VAL A 98 17.04 -0.94 -0.38
N ALA A 99 17.58 -2.02 0.18
CA ALA A 99 18.58 -1.98 1.24
C ALA A 99 19.89 -1.36 0.73
N GLU A 100 20.30 -1.70 -0.50
CA GLU A 100 21.47 -1.10 -1.15
C GLU A 100 21.29 0.41 -1.35
N PHE A 101 20.13 0.84 -1.88
CA PHE A 101 19.80 2.25 -2.06
C PHE A 101 19.84 3.04 -0.74
N LEU A 102 19.31 2.45 0.34
CA LEU A 102 19.21 3.12 1.65
C LEU A 102 20.51 3.07 2.46
N ALA A 103 21.47 2.20 2.14
CA ALA A 103 22.70 2.03 2.92
C ALA A 103 23.55 3.31 3.01
N GLY A 104 23.50 4.19 2.00
CA GLY A 104 24.20 5.47 1.97
C GLY A 104 23.41 6.67 2.51
N VAL A 105 22.18 6.45 2.99
CA VAL A 105 21.26 7.51 3.41
C VAL A 105 21.35 7.72 4.92
N PRO A 106 21.43 8.97 5.43
CA PRO A 106 21.44 9.24 6.86
C PRO A 106 20.02 9.08 7.46
N LEU A 107 19.60 7.83 7.64
CA LEU A 107 18.25 7.47 8.13
C LEU A 107 17.99 7.94 9.56
N ASP A 108 19.03 8.13 10.37
CA ASP A 108 18.99 8.77 11.68
C ASP A 108 18.49 10.22 11.58
N ARG A 109 18.98 10.98 10.59
CA ARG A 109 18.51 12.36 10.33
C ARG A 109 17.06 12.38 9.89
N LEU A 110 16.67 11.43 9.02
CA LEU A 110 15.28 11.29 8.59
C LEU A 110 14.36 11.02 9.79
N ALA A 111 14.73 10.07 10.67
CA ALA A 111 13.98 9.78 11.89
C ALA A 111 13.91 10.96 12.85
N GLN A 112 15.03 11.64 13.09
CA GLN A 112 15.10 12.81 13.97
C GLN A 112 14.24 13.97 13.46
N SER A 113 14.09 14.14 12.14
CA SER A 113 13.28 15.22 11.55
C SER A 113 11.80 15.20 11.99
N ILE A 114 11.28 14.03 12.40
CA ILE A 114 9.92 13.86 12.93
C ILE A 114 9.74 14.60 14.26
N PHE A 115 10.80 14.69 15.06
CA PHE A 115 10.80 15.30 16.39
C PHE A 115 11.36 16.75 16.37
N GLY A 116 11.78 17.24 15.21
CA GLY A 116 12.40 18.55 15.06
C GLY A 116 13.67 18.68 15.92
N THR A 117 13.75 19.76 16.70
CA THR A 117 14.86 19.99 17.64
C THR A 117 14.69 19.27 18.99
N GLY A 118 13.54 18.62 19.22
CA GLY A 118 13.28 17.86 20.44
C GLY A 118 14.03 16.52 20.43
N LYS A 119 14.38 16.01 21.62
CA LYS A 119 14.92 14.66 21.73
C LYS A 119 13.88 13.64 21.28
N ALA A 120 14.27 12.73 20.38
CA ALA A 120 13.44 11.60 20.01
C ALA A 120 13.14 10.75 21.26
N LYS A 121 11.86 10.43 21.48
CA LYS A 121 11.44 9.56 22.58
C LYS A 121 10.28 8.71 22.11
N PHE A 122 10.55 7.43 21.92
CA PHE A 122 9.59 6.45 21.44
C PHE A 122 10.03 5.03 21.84
N LYS A 123 9.09 4.09 21.84
CA LYS A 123 9.35 2.65 21.88
C LYS A 123 9.46 2.07 20.48
N THR A 124 8.65 2.55 19.54
CA THR A 124 8.73 2.13 18.13
C THR A 124 8.37 3.28 17.22
N LEU A 125 9.24 3.53 16.23
CA LEU A 125 9.00 4.46 15.15
C LEU A 125 8.99 3.68 13.83
N ILE A 126 7.96 3.92 13.02
CA ILE A 126 7.79 3.33 11.70
C ILE A 126 7.71 4.46 10.68
N ILE A 127 8.59 4.46 9.68
CA ILE A 127 8.50 5.32 8.50
C ILE A 127 8.17 4.42 7.31
N ALA A 128 6.93 4.48 6.86
CA ALA A 128 6.44 3.72 5.72
C ALA A 128 6.56 4.56 4.44
N GLY A 129 7.10 3.95 3.39
CA GLY A 129 7.22 4.57 2.09
C GLY A 129 7.16 3.58 0.94
N GLU A 130 7.22 4.15 -0.26
CA GLU A 130 7.26 3.41 -1.51
C GLU A 130 8.61 3.64 -2.18
N PHE A 131 9.35 2.57 -2.43
CA PHE A 131 10.54 2.59 -3.26
C PHE A 131 10.14 2.45 -4.73
N ALA A 132 10.56 3.38 -5.58
CA ALA A 132 10.05 3.52 -6.94
C ALA A 132 11.11 4.08 -7.87
N GLY A 133 10.90 3.93 -9.18
CA GLY A 133 11.81 4.42 -10.22
C GLY A 133 12.18 3.33 -11.22
N GLN A 134 13.24 3.58 -11.96
CA GLN A 134 13.80 2.67 -12.96
C GLN A 134 14.03 1.29 -12.35
N GLU A 135 13.60 0.28 -13.11
CA GLU A 135 13.80 -1.15 -12.83
C GLU A 135 13.06 -1.71 -11.61
N VAL A 136 12.26 -0.90 -10.89
CA VAL A 136 11.45 -1.39 -9.76
C VAL A 136 10.13 -2.00 -10.25
N HIS A 137 9.29 -1.19 -10.91
CA HIS A 137 8.07 -1.63 -11.61
C HIS A 137 7.91 -0.87 -12.92
N LYS A 138 7.11 -1.38 -13.85
CA LYS A 138 6.91 -0.80 -15.19
C LYS A 138 5.50 -0.20 -15.35
N GLY A 139 5.30 0.58 -16.41
CA GLY A 139 3.96 0.98 -16.87
C GLY A 139 3.37 2.26 -16.28
N VAL A 140 4.18 3.08 -15.60
CA VAL A 140 3.75 4.36 -14.99
C VAL A 140 4.80 5.45 -15.23
N GLY A 141 4.42 6.73 -15.10
CA GLY A 141 5.35 7.85 -15.32
C GLY A 141 6.57 7.82 -14.40
N ILE A 142 6.40 7.36 -13.16
CA ILE A 142 7.50 7.29 -12.18
C ILE A 142 8.52 6.18 -12.50
N SER A 143 8.19 5.17 -13.32
CA SER A 143 9.12 4.08 -13.63
C SER A 143 10.28 4.49 -14.54
N ARG A 144 10.24 5.72 -15.07
CA ARG A 144 11.29 6.29 -15.93
C ARG A 144 12.28 7.17 -15.16
N LEU A 145 11.93 7.51 -13.92
CA LEU A 145 12.76 8.35 -13.06
C LEU A 145 13.85 7.52 -12.38
N GLU A 146 14.96 8.16 -12.07
CA GLU A 146 15.96 7.60 -11.17
C GLU A 146 15.31 7.14 -9.86
N ARG A 147 15.80 6.02 -9.29
CA ARG A 147 15.24 5.39 -8.10
C ARG A 147 15.12 6.37 -6.93
N PHE A 148 14.01 6.30 -6.19
CA PHE A 148 13.71 7.18 -5.06
C PHE A 148 12.86 6.45 -4.02
N PHE A 149 12.85 6.97 -2.80
CA PHE A 149 11.96 6.51 -1.73
C PHE A 149 10.97 7.62 -1.37
N MET A 150 9.68 7.32 -1.43
CA MET A 150 8.60 8.25 -1.10
C MET A 150 7.98 7.91 0.24
N VAL A 151 8.27 8.71 1.27
CA VAL A 151 7.61 8.61 2.58
C VAL A 151 6.12 8.94 2.41
N PHE A 152 5.25 8.04 2.87
CA PHE A 152 3.80 8.24 2.77
C PHE A 152 3.03 8.10 4.10
N ASN A 153 3.60 7.47 5.13
CA ASN A 153 2.98 7.38 6.46
C ASN A 153 4.03 7.19 7.55
N ILE A 154 3.72 7.70 8.74
CA ILE A 154 4.61 7.62 9.92
C ILE A 154 3.77 7.17 11.13
N CYS A 155 4.31 6.22 11.90
CA CYS A 155 3.72 5.74 13.15
C CYS A 155 4.72 5.90 14.30
N VAL A 156 4.28 6.45 15.42
CA VAL A 156 5.07 6.54 16.66
C VAL A 156 4.25 5.88 17.77
N ASP A 157 4.79 4.84 18.40
CA ASP A 157 4.16 4.10 19.51
C ASP A 157 2.70 3.71 19.22
N ASP A 158 2.49 3.05 18.09
CA ASP A 158 1.17 2.62 17.59
C ASP A 158 0.21 3.76 17.25
N LEU A 159 0.72 5.00 17.08
CA LEU A 159 -0.07 6.14 16.65
C LEU A 159 0.36 6.59 15.25
N TRP A 160 -0.51 6.37 14.26
CA TRP A 160 -0.32 6.95 12.93
C TRP A 160 -0.53 8.46 12.98
N LEU A 161 0.46 9.20 12.49
CA LEU A 161 0.49 10.66 12.54
C LEU A 161 -0.20 11.28 11.33
N ASP A 162 -0.68 12.52 11.48
CA ASP A 162 -1.18 13.30 10.34
C ASP A 162 0.00 13.77 9.48
N MET A 163 0.20 13.10 8.35
CA MET A 163 1.25 13.44 7.38
C MET A 163 1.21 14.89 6.92
N GLY A 164 0.05 15.57 6.97
CA GLY A 164 -0.07 16.99 6.66
C GLY A 164 0.82 17.91 7.50
N ARG A 165 1.31 17.42 8.64
CA ARG A 165 2.22 18.15 9.55
C ARG A 165 3.69 17.70 9.42
N LEU A 166 3.96 16.72 8.57
CA LEU A 166 5.24 16.02 8.46
C LEU A 166 5.82 16.13 7.05
N SER A 167 5.44 17.16 6.28
CA SER A 167 5.96 17.39 4.92
C SER A 167 7.47 17.67 4.89
N GLY A 168 8.08 18.04 6.04
CA GLY A 168 9.52 18.21 6.18
C GLY A 168 10.30 16.91 6.42
N VAL A 169 9.62 15.78 6.61
CA VAL A 169 10.29 14.47 6.78
C VAL A 169 10.70 13.95 5.41
N ALA A 170 11.85 14.42 4.93
CA ALA A 170 12.43 14.12 3.63
C ALA A 170 13.95 14.34 3.67
N LEU A 171 14.66 13.76 2.70
CA LEU A 171 16.07 14.03 2.40
C LEU A 171 16.25 14.10 0.87
N PRO A 172 15.80 15.19 0.21
CA PRO A 172 15.76 15.28 -1.25
C PRO A 172 17.11 15.07 -1.95
N GLU A 173 18.20 15.46 -1.30
CA GLU A 173 19.58 15.26 -1.76
C GLU A 173 20.00 13.78 -1.82
N TYR A 174 19.27 12.91 -1.12
CA TYR A 174 19.38 11.45 -1.18
C TYR A 174 18.20 10.80 -1.91
N ARG A 175 17.39 11.58 -2.65
CA ARG A 175 16.15 11.14 -3.31
C ARG A 175 15.16 10.47 -2.36
N ILE A 176 15.12 10.94 -1.12
CA ILE A 176 14.06 10.61 -0.16
C ILE A 176 13.08 11.77 -0.15
N PHE A 177 11.88 11.53 -0.67
CA PHE A 177 10.84 12.54 -0.79
C PHE A 177 9.68 12.27 0.15
N ASN A 178 8.88 13.29 0.43
CA ASN A 178 7.64 13.14 1.18
C ASN A 178 6.45 13.34 0.26
N ILE A 179 5.48 12.43 0.31
CA ILE A 179 4.30 12.49 -0.58
C ILE A 179 3.51 13.80 -0.42
N MET A 180 3.62 14.43 0.76
CA MET A 180 2.97 15.69 1.08
C MET A 180 3.60 16.91 0.41
N ASN A 181 4.78 16.78 -0.21
CA ASN A 181 5.39 17.86 -1.01
C ASN A 181 4.82 17.93 -2.44
N TYR A 182 3.92 17.03 -2.81
CA TYR A 182 3.33 16.95 -4.14
C TYR A 182 1.83 17.24 -4.11
N LYS A 183 1.20 17.28 -5.29
CA LYS A 183 -0.23 17.56 -5.41
C LYS A 183 -1.05 16.62 -4.49
N THR A 184 -1.91 17.24 -3.68
CA THR A 184 -2.89 16.54 -2.85
C THR A 184 -4.30 16.89 -3.30
N PHE A 185 -5.25 16.05 -2.89
CA PHE A 185 -6.66 16.17 -3.22
C PHE A 185 -7.48 16.21 -1.93
N LYS A 186 -8.71 16.73 -2.02
CA LYS A 186 -9.63 16.77 -0.88
C LYS A 186 -11.03 16.38 -1.33
N VAL A 187 -11.70 15.57 -0.49
CA VAL A 187 -13.13 15.26 -0.61
C VAL A 187 -13.74 15.20 0.79
N THR A 188 -15.01 15.58 0.91
CA THR A 188 -15.78 15.40 2.14
C THR A 188 -16.83 14.32 1.90
N ILE A 189 -16.84 13.28 2.73
CA ILE A 189 -17.71 12.12 2.54
C ILE A 189 -18.61 11.96 3.75
N ASN A 190 -19.92 11.82 3.52
CA ASN A 190 -20.85 11.32 4.53
C ASN A 190 -21.04 9.82 4.35
N LEU A 191 -20.35 9.05 5.18
CA LEU A 191 -20.35 7.58 5.11
C LEU A 191 -21.72 6.97 5.44
N ASN A 192 -22.65 7.72 6.03
CA ASN A 192 -24.00 7.24 6.37
C ASN A 192 -25.09 7.68 5.36
N ALA A 193 -24.72 8.40 4.31
CA ALA A 193 -25.64 8.81 3.26
C ALA A 193 -25.25 8.20 1.90
N ASP A 194 -25.93 8.62 0.84
CA ASP A 194 -25.48 8.40 -0.53
C ASP A 194 -24.09 9.03 -0.75
N THR A 195 -23.19 8.25 -1.34
CA THR A 195 -21.79 8.60 -1.59
C THR A 195 -21.51 8.86 -3.07
N SER A 196 -22.51 8.73 -3.94
CA SER A 196 -22.36 8.79 -5.41
C SER A 196 -21.66 10.05 -5.91
N ALA A 197 -21.98 11.22 -5.34
CA ALA A 197 -21.32 12.48 -5.72
C ALA A 197 -19.84 12.51 -5.33
N ALA A 198 -19.50 12.04 -4.13
CA ALA A 198 -18.12 11.96 -3.67
C ALA A 198 -17.32 10.92 -4.47
N GLU A 199 -17.94 9.78 -4.81
CA GLU A 199 -17.32 8.75 -5.66
C GLU A 199 -16.99 9.29 -7.05
N ARG A 200 -17.93 10.00 -7.71
CA ARG A 200 -17.66 10.66 -8.99
C ARG A 200 -16.48 11.63 -8.89
N GLN A 201 -16.46 12.48 -7.87
CA GLN A 201 -15.37 13.43 -7.66
C GLN A 201 -14.02 12.73 -7.44
N MET A 202 -13.98 11.66 -6.64
CA MET A 202 -12.76 10.87 -6.42
C MET A 202 -12.26 10.21 -7.71
N MET A 203 -13.17 9.74 -8.56
CA MET A 203 -12.82 9.15 -9.85
C MET A 203 -12.35 10.19 -10.86
N GLU A 204 -12.89 11.41 -10.86
CA GLU A 204 -12.37 12.53 -11.66
C GLU A 204 -10.91 12.84 -11.28
N TYR A 205 -10.60 12.95 -9.98
CA TYR A 205 -9.23 13.12 -9.52
C TYR A 205 -8.33 11.94 -9.87
N THR A 206 -8.85 10.71 -9.77
CA THR A 206 -8.09 9.50 -10.13
C THR A 206 -7.76 9.49 -11.62
N LYS A 207 -8.70 9.91 -12.48
CA LYS A 207 -8.50 10.07 -13.92
C LYS A 207 -7.46 11.16 -14.21
N GLU A 208 -7.48 12.26 -13.46
CA GLU A 208 -6.46 13.30 -13.56
C GLU A 208 -5.04 12.74 -13.34
N VAL A 209 -4.85 11.97 -12.26
CA VAL A 209 -3.57 11.32 -11.95
C VAL A 209 -3.19 10.28 -13.01
N ALA A 210 -4.17 9.55 -13.55
CA ALA A 210 -3.92 8.56 -14.60
C ALA A 210 -3.53 9.19 -15.94
N ASN A 211 -4.03 10.39 -16.25
CA ASN A 211 -3.63 11.13 -17.44
C ASN A 211 -2.18 11.60 -17.32
N GLU A 212 -1.81 12.21 -16.19
CA GLU A 212 -0.43 12.58 -15.92
C GLU A 212 -0.14 12.57 -14.42
N CYS A 213 0.83 11.75 -14.00
CA CYS A 213 1.21 11.60 -12.62
C CYS A 213 1.83 12.90 -12.06
N PRO A 214 1.21 13.56 -11.06
CA PRO A 214 1.74 14.81 -10.50
C PRO A 214 3.13 14.67 -9.89
N VAL A 215 3.42 13.51 -9.30
CA VAL A 215 4.73 13.21 -8.70
C VAL A 215 5.78 13.03 -9.80
N ALA A 216 5.45 12.27 -10.86
CA ALA A 216 6.38 12.08 -11.96
C ALA A 216 6.74 13.42 -12.60
N LYS A 217 5.73 14.26 -12.86
CA LYS A 217 5.88 15.60 -13.42
C LYS A 217 6.76 16.50 -12.55
N ALA A 218 6.51 16.55 -11.26
CA ALA A 218 7.29 17.35 -10.32
C ALA A 218 8.76 16.91 -10.20
N LEU A 219 9.03 15.63 -10.44
CA LEU A 219 10.38 15.06 -10.45
C LEU A 219 11.04 15.07 -11.84
N GLY A 220 10.48 15.80 -12.81
CA GLY A 220 11.05 15.97 -14.16
C GLY A 220 10.72 14.87 -15.17
N GLY A 221 9.76 13.99 -14.85
CA GLY A 221 9.27 12.94 -15.76
C GLY A 221 7.87 13.23 -16.32
N SER A 222 7.31 12.24 -17.02
CA SER A 222 5.92 12.28 -17.50
C SER A 222 5.38 10.85 -17.66
N GLY A 223 4.06 10.72 -17.68
CA GLY A 223 3.34 9.47 -17.84
C GLY A 223 2.27 9.25 -16.77
N ALA A 224 1.48 8.19 -16.94
CA ALA A 224 0.33 7.87 -16.11
C ALA A 224 0.69 7.55 -14.65
N GLY A 225 -0.16 7.97 -13.70
CA GLY A 225 -0.09 7.59 -12.30
C GLY A 225 -1.14 6.53 -11.93
N GLU A 226 -0.85 5.68 -10.95
CA GLU A 226 -1.71 4.52 -10.64
C GLU A 226 -3.09 4.89 -10.08
N GLY A 227 -3.13 5.91 -9.22
CA GLY A 227 -4.36 6.34 -8.56
C GLY A 227 -4.09 7.19 -7.34
N ILE A 228 -5.00 7.14 -6.37
CA ILE A 228 -4.97 7.99 -5.16
C ILE A 228 -5.17 7.12 -3.91
N VAL A 229 -4.40 7.41 -2.86
CA VAL A 229 -4.66 6.93 -1.50
C VAL A 229 -5.37 8.03 -0.72
N TRP A 230 -6.53 7.72 -0.18
CA TRP A 230 -7.38 8.62 0.59
C TRP A 230 -7.28 8.31 2.08
N THR A 231 -6.79 9.26 2.86
CA THR A 231 -6.68 9.16 4.32
C THR A 231 -7.75 10.02 4.97
N MET A 232 -8.54 9.42 5.86
CA MET A 232 -9.56 10.10 6.66
C MET A 232 -8.89 11.04 7.65
N LEU A 233 -9.24 12.32 7.60
CA LEU A 233 -8.78 13.31 8.57
C LEU A 233 -9.72 13.27 9.77
N VAL A 234 -9.19 12.84 10.91
CA VAL A 234 -9.93 12.76 12.17
C VAL A 234 -9.23 13.56 13.27
N PRO A 235 -9.96 14.15 14.23
CA PRO A 235 -9.35 14.76 15.40
C PRO A 235 -8.50 13.75 16.19
N ILE A 236 -7.45 14.22 16.89
CA ILE A 236 -6.49 13.40 17.65
C ILE A 236 -7.16 12.37 18.56
N ARG A 237 -8.26 12.73 19.23
CA ARG A 237 -9.04 11.84 20.11
C ARG A 237 -9.63 10.60 19.42
N HIS A 238 -9.64 10.57 18.09
CA HIS A 238 -10.11 9.46 17.26
C HIS A 238 -8.97 8.77 16.50
N HIS A 239 -7.71 9.17 16.70
CA HIS A 239 -6.57 8.44 16.15
C HIS A 239 -6.52 7.02 16.72
N ARG A 240 -5.94 6.10 15.94
CA ARG A 240 -5.87 4.67 16.25
C ARG A 240 -4.56 4.07 15.75
N SER A 241 -4.32 2.85 16.18
CA SER A 241 -3.26 1.97 15.66
C SER A 241 -3.42 1.51 14.22
N ARG A 242 -4.53 1.86 13.57
CA ARG A 242 -4.77 1.58 12.15
C ARG A 242 -5.06 2.86 11.39
N VAL A 243 -4.39 3.04 10.26
CA VAL A 243 -4.70 4.10 9.30
C VAL A 243 -6.12 3.90 8.77
N LEU A 244 -6.95 4.94 8.86
CA LEU A 244 -8.29 4.95 8.28
C LEU A 244 -8.19 5.54 6.88
N GLY A 245 -8.15 4.67 5.87
CA GLY A 245 -8.05 5.13 4.49
C GLY A 245 -8.34 4.05 3.47
N PHE A 246 -8.56 4.47 2.23
CA PHE A 246 -8.82 3.60 1.10
C PHE A 246 -8.04 4.07 -0.13
N LYS A 247 -8.12 3.32 -1.22
CA LYS A 247 -7.48 3.66 -2.49
C LYS A 247 -8.53 3.74 -3.60
N THR A 248 -8.28 4.59 -4.58
CA THR A 248 -8.94 4.59 -5.89
C THR A 248 -7.88 4.40 -6.96
N LYS A 249 -8.18 3.62 -8.00
CA LYS A 249 -7.28 3.35 -9.11
C LYS A 249 -8.01 3.59 -10.42
N SER A 250 -7.30 4.05 -11.44
CA SER A 250 -7.86 4.12 -12.79
C SER A 250 -8.04 2.73 -13.38
N ASP A 251 -8.99 2.59 -14.31
CA ASP A 251 -9.36 1.33 -14.94
C ASP A 251 -8.17 0.63 -15.60
N ILE A 252 -7.24 1.40 -16.19
CA ILE A 252 -6.00 0.87 -16.80
C ILE A 252 -5.06 0.17 -15.79
N PHE A 253 -5.22 0.43 -14.49
CA PHE A 253 -4.41 -0.14 -13.40
C PHE A 253 -5.18 -1.14 -12.54
N LEU A 254 -6.40 -1.51 -12.92
CA LEU A 254 -7.15 -2.57 -12.25
C LEU A 254 -6.48 -3.93 -12.45
N ALA A 255 -6.65 -4.81 -11.46
CA ALA A 255 -6.10 -6.16 -11.51
C ALA A 255 -7.00 -7.14 -12.30
N THR A 256 -8.22 -6.71 -12.59
CA THR A 256 -9.30 -7.45 -13.25
C THR A 256 -9.11 -7.53 -14.76
N ALA A 257 -9.77 -8.47 -15.42
CA ALA A 257 -9.70 -8.64 -16.87
C ALA A 257 -10.28 -7.48 -17.68
N TYR A 258 -11.17 -6.66 -17.11
CA TYR A 258 -11.71 -5.45 -17.76
C TYR A 258 -10.80 -4.22 -17.62
N ALA A 259 -9.62 -4.36 -17.02
CA ALA A 259 -8.63 -3.29 -17.09
C ALA A 259 -8.40 -2.93 -18.56
N SER A 260 -8.47 -1.65 -18.94
CA SER A 260 -8.30 -1.25 -20.34
C SER A 260 -6.90 -1.60 -20.81
N ARG A 261 -6.77 -2.74 -21.49
CA ARG A 261 -5.55 -3.30 -22.07
C ARG A 261 -5.78 -3.48 -23.57
N ALA A 262 -4.69 -3.55 -24.35
CA ALA A 262 -4.80 -3.92 -25.75
C ALA A 262 -5.57 -5.27 -25.83
N PRO A 263 -6.59 -5.39 -26.69
CA PRO A 263 -7.35 -6.62 -26.80
C PRO A 263 -6.41 -7.78 -27.21
N PRO A 264 -6.60 -8.99 -26.66
CA PRO A 264 -5.83 -10.14 -27.08
C PRO A 264 -6.00 -10.38 -28.58
N ALA A 265 -4.90 -10.75 -29.26
CA ALA A 265 -4.84 -10.92 -30.71
C ALA A 265 -5.70 -12.09 -31.25
N VAL A 266 -6.35 -12.86 -30.38
CA VAL A 266 -7.10 -14.07 -30.72
C VAL A 266 -8.55 -13.93 -30.24
N PRO A 267 -9.55 -14.06 -31.12
CA PRO A 267 -10.95 -14.15 -30.70
C PRO A 267 -11.12 -15.42 -29.85
N MET A 268 -11.42 -15.26 -28.55
CA MET A 268 -11.79 -16.39 -27.71
C MET A 268 -13.22 -16.81 -28.05
N THR A 269 -13.40 -18.00 -28.62
CA THR A 269 -14.69 -18.68 -28.69
C THR A 269 -15.19 -18.92 -27.25
N ARG A 270 -16.30 -18.29 -26.88
CA ARG A 270 -16.88 -18.42 -25.53
C ARG A 270 -17.81 -19.63 -25.50
N GLU A 271 -17.41 -20.65 -24.76
CA GLU A 271 -18.31 -21.73 -24.30
C GLU A 271 -19.32 -21.19 -23.28
N PRO A 272 -20.40 -21.93 -22.96
CA PRO A 272 -21.33 -21.54 -21.91
C PRO A 272 -20.60 -21.56 -20.55
N ASN A 273 -20.33 -20.38 -20.01
CA ASN A 273 -19.69 -20.21 -18.71
C ASN A 273 -20.69 -20.33 -17.57
N THR A 274 -20.28 -20.93 -16.45
CA THR A 274 -21.00 -20.80 -15.18
C THR A 274 -20.77 -19.42 -14.55
N VAL A 275 -21.58 -19.06 -13.55
CA VAL A 275 -21.39 -17.83 -12.76
C VAL A 275 -19.99 -17.75 -12.13
N VAL A 276 -19.42 -18.90 -11.75
CA VAL A 276 -18.06 -18.98 -11.19
C VAL A 276 -17.02 -18.71 -12.28
N ASP A 277 -17.21 -19.26 -13.47
CA ASP A 277 -16.31 -19.01 -14.61
C ASP A 277 -16.31 -17.54 -14.98
N ASP A 278 -17.48 -16.90 -15.04
CA ASP A 278 -17.59 -15.46 -15.33
C ASP A 278 -16.91 -14.61 -14.26
N PHE A 279 -17.06 -14.97 -12.98
CA PHE A 279 -16.38 -14.25 -11.90
C PHE A 279 -14.87 -14.43 -11.95
N VAL A 280 -14.36 -15.64 -12.19
CA VAL A 280 -12.91 -15.90 -12.28
C VAL A 280 -12.32 -15.19 -13.49
N ASN A 281 -12.98 -15.27 -14.65
CA ASN A 281 -12.58 -14.55 -15.86
C ASN A 281 -12.56 -13.03 -15.63
N TYR A 282 -13.49 -12.50 -14.84
CA TYR A 282 -13.46 -11.09 -14.42
C TYR A 282 -12.28 -10.79 -13.48
N ALA A 283 -12.12 -11.58 -12.43
CA ALA A 283 -11.28 -11.24 -11.29
C ALA A 283 -9.79 -11.52 -11.54
N VAL A 284 -9.47 -12.63 -12.20
CA VAL A 284 -8.09 -13.10 -12.40
C VAL A 284 -7.54 -12.55 -13.72
N GLY A 285 -7.39 -11.23 -13.77
CA GLY A 285 -6.73 -10.59 -14.88
C GLY A 285 -5.22 -10.84 -14.88
N GLN A 286 -4.59 -10.67 -16.04
CA GLN A 286 -3.14 -10.84 -16.22
C GLN A 286 -2.31 -9.99 -15.22
N ARG A 287 -2.79 -8.80 -14.80
CA ARG A 287 -2.10 -8.01 -13.76
C ARG A 287 -2.00 -8.75 -12.45
N ARG A 288 -3.08 -9.44 -12.03
CA ARG A 288 -3.11 -10.16 -10.75
C ARG A 288 -2.09 -11.30 -10.77
N LEU A 289 -1.95 -11.98 -11.91
CA LEU A 289 -0.91 -12.99 -12.11
C LEU A 289 0.49 -12.38 -11.99
N GLU A 290 0.73 -11.22 -12.62
CA GLU A 290 1.99 -10.49 -12.49
C GLU A 290 2.28 -10.11 -11.02
N GLN A 291 1.27 -9.67 -10.25
CA GLN A 291 1.42 -9.38 -8.82
C GLN A 291 1.75 -10.62 -7.99
N GLY A 292 1.20 -11.78 -8.36
CA GLY A 292 1.57 -13.05 -7.73
C GLY A 292 3.03 -13.40 -7.98
N ILE A 293 3.54 -13.14 -9.19
CA ILE A 293 4.97 -13.31 -9.50
C ILE A 293 5.82 -12.33 -8.68
N GLU A 294 5.42 -11.06 -8.60
CA GLU A 294 6.07 -10.04 -7.77
C GLU A 294 6.17 -10.48 -6.30
N TYR A 295 5.10 -11.06 -5.74
CA TYR A 295 5.09 -11.62 -4.39
C TYR A 295 6.05 -12.82 -4.23
N MET A 296 6.01 -13.77 -5.16
CA MET A 296 6.91 -14.94 -5.13
C MET A 296 8.36 -14.49 -5.15
N VAL A 297 8.66 -13.51 -5.99
CA VAL A 297 9.96 -12.86 -6.10
C VAL A 297 10.37 -12.20 -4.77
N GLU A 298 9.49 -11.37 -4.17
CA GLU A 298 9.74 -10.72 -2.88
C GLU A 298 10.06 -11.75 -1.78
N MET A 299 9.30 -12.84 -1.73
CA MET A 299 9.47 -13.90 -0.75
C MET A 299 10.68 -14.82 -1.03
N GLY A 300 11.43 -14.58 -2.10
CA GLY A 300 12.57 -15.42 -2.49
C GLY A 300 12.15 -16.82 -2.96
N ILE A 301 10.87 -17.03 -3.30
CA ILE A 301 10.35 -18.31 -3.77
C ILE A 301 10.70 -18.46 -5.25
N PRO A 302 11.44 -19.53 -5.65
CA PRO A 302 11.81 -19.75 -7.05
C PRO A 302 10.58 -19.92 -7.95
N LEU A 303 10.61 -19.32 -9.14
CA LEU A 303 9.57 -19.46 -10.16
C LEU A 303 9.74 -20.80 -10.90
N LYS A 304 9.34 -21.89 -10.22
CA LYS A 304 9.44 -23.26 -10.71
C LYS A 304 8.13 -24.01 -10.47
N VAL A 305 7.91 -25.10 -11.22
CA VAL A 305 6.65 -25.87 -11.22
C VAL A 305 6.28 -26.36 -9.82
N GLU A 306 7.25 -26.76 -9.00
CA GLU A 306 7.03 -27.20 -7.62
C GLU A 306 6.39 -26.13 -6.72
N ASN A 307 6.54 -24.85 -7.07
CA ASN A 307 6.05 -23.71 -6.30
C ASN A 307 4.72 -23.13 -6.84
N VAL A 308 4.12 -23.75 -7.87
CA VAL A 308 2.84 -23.30 -8.45
C VAL A 308 1.75 -23.22 -7.38
N LYS A 309 1.67 -24.18 -6.45
CA LYS A 309 0.69 -24.14 -5.35
C LYS A 309 0.77 -22.87 -4.50
N SER A 310 1.99 -22.39 -4.24
CA SER A 310 2.22 -21.15 -3.48
C SER A 310 1.73 -19.92 -4.26
N PHE A 311 1.98 -19.90 -5.57
CA PHE A 311 1.50 -18.85 -6.47
C PHE A 311 -0.04 -18.84 -6.55
N THR A 312 -0.66 -19.99 -6.84
CA THR A 312 -2.11 -20.11 -6.99
C THR A 312 -2.85 -19.79 -5.69
N ARG A 313 -2.28 -20.17 -4.53
CA ARG A 313 -2.80 -19.76 -3.23
C ARG A 313 -2.79 -18.24 -3.07
N TRP A 314 -1.68 -17.59 -3.41
CA TRP A 314 -1.60 -16.12 -3.33
C TRP A 314 -2.63 -15.45 -4.24
N VAL A 315 -2.76 -15.90 -5.50
CA VAL A 315 -3.73 -15.36 -6.47
C VAL A 315 -5.17 -15.52 -5.97
N THR A 316 -5.47 -16.66 -5.36
CA THR A 316 -6.77 -16.94 -4.74
C THR A 316 -7.03 -15.98 -3.58
N ASP A 317 -6.10 -15.88 -2.64
CA ASP A 317 -6.24 -15.03 -1.45
C ASP A 317 -6.37 -13.55 -1.82
N ASP A 318 -5.59 -13.07 -2.79
CA ASP A 318 -5.70 -11.69 -3.31
C ASP A 318 -7.05 -11.47 -4.01
N THR A 319 -7.53 -12.45 -4.79
CA THR A 319 -8.82 -12.37 -5.48
C THR A 319 -9.98 -12.27 -4.51
N LEU A 320 -10.02 -13.17 -3.53
CA LEU A 320 -11.07 -13.17 -2.52
C LEU A 320 -11.06 -11.89 -1.68
N LYS A 321 -9.90 -11.27 -1.50
CA LYS A 321 -9.75 -10.04 -0.73
C LYS A 321 -10.16 -8.80 -1.50
N GLU A 322 -9.65 -8.62 -2.72
CA GLU A 322 -9.88 -7.40 -3.50
C GLU A 322 -11.26 -7.39 -4.18
N GLU A 323 -11.81 -8.56 -4.55
CA GLU A 323 -13.08 -8.68 -5.30
C GLU A 323 -14.25 -9.25 -4.48
N VAL A 324 -14.15 -9.25 -3.14
CA VAL A 324 -15.17 -9.85 -2.25
C VAL A 324 -16.58 -9.33 -2.51
N GLU A 325 -16.72 -8.04 -2.83
CA GLU A 325 -18.03 -7.43 -3.06
C GLU A 325 -18.60 -7.83 -4.42
N GLN A 326 -17.76 -7.83 -5.47
CA GLN A 326 -18.21 -8.29 -6.79
C GLN A 326 -18.59 -9.77 -6.77
N MET A 327 -17.85 -10.59 -6.01
CA MET A 327 -18.17 -12.00 -5.81
C MET A 327 -19.56 -12.19 -5.19
N LYS A 328 -19.90 -11.38 -4.17
CA LYS A 328 -21.23 -11.39 -3.54
C LYS A 328 -22.33 -10.94 -4.50
N ILE A 329 -22.08 -9.89 -5.29
CA ILE A 329 -23.03 -9.36 -6.28
C ILE A 329 -23.36 -10.44 -7.33
N MET A 330 -22.32 -11.10 -7.86
CA MET A 330 -22.47 -12.18 -8.84
C MET A 330 -22.99 -13.47 -8.22
N LYS A 331 -22.99 -13.60 -6.88
CA LYS A 331 -23.33 -14.83 -6.14
C LYS A 331 -22.42 -16.00 -6.48
N ALA A 332 -21.15 -15.73 -6.78
CA ALA A 332 -20.15 -16.77 -6.99
C ALA A 332 -19.73 -17.38 -5.64
N HIS A 333 -19.82 -18.71 -5.49
CA HIS A 333 -19.51 -19.36 -4.22
C HIS A 333 -17.98 -19.41 -3.98
N PRO A 334 -17.46 -18.95 -2.83
CA PRO A 334 -16.02 -18.83 -2.60
C PRO A 334 -15.24 -20.14 -2.78
N SER A 335 -15.78 -21.28 -2.33
CA SER A 335 -15.08 -22.56 -2.49
C SER A 335 -14.93 -22.99 -3.95
N LEU A 336 -15.93 -22.69 -4.79
CA LEU A 336 -15.88 -23.03 -6.22
C LEU A 336 -14.92 -22.09 -6.96
N VAL A 337 -14.83 -20.83 -6.54
CA VAL A 337 -13.82 -19.89 -7.03
C VAL A 337 -12.41 -20.41 -6.72
N CYS A 338 -12.16 -20.88 -5.50
CA CYS A 338 -10.86 -21.46 -5.13
C CYS A 338 -10.48 -22.67 -6.00
N VAL A 339 -11.43 -23.57 -6.25
CA VAL A 339 -11.21 -24.74 -7.12
C VAL A 339 -10.87 -24.26 -8.53
N LYS A 340 -11.67 -23.36 -9.10
CA LYS A 340 -11.49 -22.90 -10.46
C LYS A 340 -10.16 -22.17 -10.68
N ILE A 341 -9.73 -21.32 -9.75
CA ILE A 341 -8.41 -20.68 -9.80
C ILE A 341 -7.29 -21.72 -9.63
N GLY A 342 -7.54 -22.76 -8.83
CA GLY A 342 -6.68 -23.94 -8.67
C GLY A 342 -6.33 -24.66 -9.97
N ASP A 343 -7.28 -24.67 -10.90
CA ASP A 343 -7.23 -25.41 -12.17
C ASP A 343 -6.73 -24.56 -13.36
N LEU A 344 -6.49 -23.26 -13.17
CA LEU A 344 -5.85 -22.36 -14.16
C LEU A 344 -4.34 -22.62 -14.22
#